data_AF-E1RGM4-F1
#
_entry.id   AF-E1RGM4-F1
#
_cell.length_a   1.000
_cell.length_b   1.000
_cell.length_c   1.000
_cell.angle_alpha   90.00
_cell.angle_beta   90.00
_cell.angle_gamma   90.00
#
_symmetry.space_group_name_H-M   'P 1'
#
loop_
_entity.id
_entity.type
_entity.pdbx_description
1 polymer ?
#
loop_
_entity_poly.entity_id
_entity_poly.type
_entity_poly.pdbx_seq_one_letter_code
_entity_poly.pdbx_strand_id
1 'polypeptide(L)'
;MSRVKYGIILILVLVFVLLTSGCSNSFFHFSDADYPSIDHGNAAPEYVTIEDTFSFQNSEISIKYSVDKVLYEDAKNTDKYVYLYENISDEEWTSEYYRSFVYSEYMDEVYEAILGSLRKVKDQLSLDNDEYAELISVYVQSIPYLTDRNDTDPKYPVETVYEDSGDCDDKSILLAGLLLKEGYDVALLEYDSEEHMNVGIKSNGCEYRDTGYAAIESTDVNLIGWEKLEIGDGEMLDSDPLVITFDNEGGLYYTACSQVQKIYNIFERKALTCEELSSQIEQEEAELATLKNEIDSMSNQLDQMRRSGDISGYNKNVPVYNSKVNSYNSRSQSLQSVVDRYNECVEVHNWILEHQYDRKGLYQYVLYM
;
A
#
# COMPACT_ATOMS: atom_id res chain seq x y z
N MET A 1 11.16 -45.32 77.63
CA MET A 1 11.00 -43.84 77.64
C MET A 1 12.31 -43.25 77.15
N SER A 2 12.47 -42.47 76.09
CA SER A 2 11.58 -41.81 75.15
C SER A 2 12.34 -41.74 73.82
N ARG A 3 11.84 -42.42 72.78
CA ARG A 3 12.26 -42.28 71.38
C ARG A 3 11.37 -41.21 70.73
N VAL A 4 11.57 -39.95 71.07
CA VAL A 4 10.99 -38.82 70.34
C VAL A 4 11.94 -37.65 70.52
N LYS A 5 12.77 -37.33 69.51
CA LYS A 5 13.43 -36.02 69.34
C LYS A 5 14.29 -35.85 68.08
N TYR A 6 14.45 -36.89 67.24
CA TYR A 6 15.21 -36.76 65.98
C TYR A 6 14.35 -36.65 64.71
N GLY A 7 13.03 -36.82 64.80
CA GLY A 7 12.12 -36.70 63.63
C GLY A 7 11.74 -35.26 63.27
N ILE A 8 11.73 -34.33 64.23
CA ILE A 8 11.28 -32.95 63.99
C ILE A 8 12.44 -32.07 63.47
N ILE A 9 13.67 -32.36 63.87
CA ILE A 9 14.86 -31.62 63.39
C ILE A 9 15.18 -31.98 61.93
N LEU A 10 14.95 -33.23 61.50
CA LEU A 10 15.18 -33.61 60.11
C LEU A 10 14.17 -32.97 59.14
N ILE A 11 12.92 -32.77 59.57
CA ILE A 11 11.87 -32.13 58.75
C ILE A 11 12.11 -30.61 58.65
N LEU A 12 12.54 -29.95 59.72
CA LEU A 12 12.88 -28.51 59.67
C LEU A 12 14.13 -28.23 58.83
N VAL A 13 15.13 -29.11 58.83
CA VAL A 13 16.31 -28.97 57.97
C VAL A 13 15.99 -29.30 56.50
N LEU A 14 15.08 -30.24 56.21
CA LEU A 14 14.64 -30.49 54.83
C LEU A 14 13.79 -29.33 54.27
N VAL A 15 12.94 -28.70 55.08
CA VAL A 15 12.18 -27.51 54.67
C VAL A 15 13.09 -26.29 54.50
N PHE A 16 14.12 -26.14 55.32
CA PHE A 16 15.09 -25.04 55.16
C PHE A 16 16.03 -25.26 53.96
N VAL A 17 16.43 -26.50 53.66
CA VAL A 17 17.21 -26.82 52.45
C VAL A 17 16.37 -26.72 51.18
N LEU A 18 15.05 -26.95 51.24
CA LEU A 18 14.13 -26.64 50.13
C LEU A 18 13.88 -25.14 49.94
N LEU A 19 14.11 -24.30 50.98
CA LEU A 19 14.02 -22.84 50.89
C LEU A 19 15.36 -22.16 50.57
N THR A 20 16.50 -22.86 50.69
CA THR A 20 17.83 -22.34 50.32
C THR A 20 18.44 -23.03 49.10
N SER A 21 17.72 -23.97 48.49
CA SER A 21 18.01 -24.43 47.13
C SER A 21 17.33 -23.43 46.19
N GLY A 22 18.11 -22.60 45.51
CA GLY A 22 17.65 -21.59 44.56
C GLY A 22 16.96 -22.20 43.34
N CYS A 23 15.76 -22.73 43.55
CA CYS A 23 14.81 -23.14 42.51
C CYS A 23 13.55 -22.29 42.67
N SER A 24 13.66 -20.99 42.44
CA SER A 24 12.49 -20.10 42.43
C SER A 24 12.74 -18.92 41.50
N ASN A 25 12.90 -19.22 40.21
CA ASN A 25 12.64 -18.27 39.11
C ASN A 25 12.08 -18.98 37.86
N SER A 26 11.65 -20.25 37.97
CA SER A 26 11.18 -21.03 36.80
C SER A 26 9.88 -21.80 37.03
N PHE A 27 9.06 -21.40 38.01
CA PHE A 27 7.78 -22.07 38.28
C PHE A 27 6.56 -21.14 38.34
N PHE A 28 6.76 -19.84 38.24
CA PHE A 28 5.72 -18.86 37.94
C PHE A 28 6.36 -17.84 36.99
N HIS A 29 6.26 -18.09 35.69
CA HIS A 29 6.44 -17.00 34.73
C HIS A 29 5.14 -16.19 34.86
N PHE A 30 5.23 -15.04 35.53
CA PHE A 30 4.21 -14.03 35.32
C PHE A 30 4.49 -13.47 33.93
N SER A 31 3.45 -13.34 33.10
CA SER A 31 3.60 -12.64 31.83
C SER A 31 3.77 -11.16 32.15
N ASP A 32 4.68 -10.46 31.47
CA ASP A 32 4.89 -9.03 31.66
C ASP A 32 3.71 -8.23 31.06
N ALA A 33 3.01 -8.83 30.09
CA ALA A 33 1.76 -8.38 29.51
C ALA A 33 0.90 -9.55 29.01
N ASP A 34 -0.41 -9.37 28.95
CA ASP A 34 -1.32 -10.25 28.20
C ASP A 34 -1.71 -9.55 26.88
N TYR A 35 -1.45 -10.25 25.77
CA TYR A 35 -1.79 -9.81 24.41
C TYR A 35 -3.06 -10.49 23.91
N PRO A 36 -3.74 -9.93 22.88
CA PRO A 36 -4.91 -10.55 22.29
C PRO A 36 -4.64 -11.99 21.88
N SER A 37 -5.54 -12.89 22.28
CA SER A 37 -5.51 -14.30 21.93
C SER A 37 -6.94 -14.81 21.79
N ILE A 38 -7.22 -15.47 20.67
CA ILE A 38 -8.55 -16.05 20.40
C ILE A 38 -8.81 -17.21 21.37
N ASP A 39 -9.95 -17.20 22.05
CA ASP A 39 -10.48 -18.35 22.78
C ASP A 39 -11.34 -19.19 21.83
N HIS A 40 -10.71 -20.00 20.99
CA HIS A 40 -11.42 -20.87 20.07
C HIS A 40 -11.78 -22.19 20.77
N GLY A 41 -13.07 -22.38 21.04
CA GLY A 41 -13.58 -23.55 21.75
C GLY A 41 -13.52 -24.85 20.92
N ASN A 42 -14.08 -25.93 21.46
CA ASN A 42 -14.17 -27.22 20.75
C ASN A 42 -15.43 -27.34 19.86
N ALA A 43 -15.98 -26.23 19.38
CA ALA A 43 -17.12 -26.28 18.48
C ALA A 43 -16.71 -26.93 17.14
N ALA A 44 -17.66 -27.57 16.47
CA ALA A 44 -17.38 -28.10 15.14
C ALA A 44 -17.30 -26.95 14.14
N PRO A 45 -16.28 -26.93 13.25
CA PRO A 45 -16.12 -25.84 12.29
C PRO A 45 -17.30 -25.77 11.31
N GLU A 46 -17.70 -24.56 10.94
CA GLU A 46 -18.71 -24.28 9.92
C GLU A 46 -18.06 -23.49 8.78
N TYR A 47 -17.64 -24.20 7.72
CA TYR A 47 -16.93 -23.55 6.63
C TYR A 47 -17.85 -22.74 5.71
N VAL A 48 -17.47 -21.48 5.50
CA VAL A 48 -18.05 -20.58 4.49
C VAL A 48 -17.06 -20.43 3.34
N THR A 49 -17.56 -20.51 2.11
CA THR A 49 -16.74 -20.34 0.93
C THR A 49 -16.72 -18.88 0.49
N ILE A 50 -15.51 -18.32 0.36
CA ILE A 50 -15.25 -16.98 -0.15
C ILE A 50 -14.72 -17.10 -1.58
N GLU A 51 -15.11 -16.15 -2.43
CA GLU A 51 -14.69 -16.08 -3.83
C GLU A 51 -14.37 -14.63 -4.19
N ASP A 52 -13.08 -14.36 -4.39
CA ASP A 52 -12.56 -13.02 -4.64
C ASP A 52 -12.08 -12.93 -6.08
N THR A 53 -12.27 -11.77 -6.71
CA THR A 53 -11.86 -11.52 -8.09
C THR A 53 -11.14 -10.18 -8.21
N PHE A 54 -9.96 -10.18 -8.83
CA PHE A 54 -9.11 -9.01 -8.97
C PHE A 54 -8.28 -9.03 -10.26
N SER A 55 -7.84 -7.86 -10.72
CA SER A 55 -6.96 -7.74 -11.88
C SER A 55 -5.52 -8.02 -11.49
N PHE A 56 -4.82 -8.87 -12.22
CA PHE A 56 -3.39 -9.10 -12.05
C PHE A 56 -2.74 -9.37 -13.40
N GLN A 57 -1.68 -8.63 -13.71
CA GLN A 57 -1.06 -8.63 -15.03
C GLN A 57 -2.11 -8.47 -16.15
N ASN A 58 -2.15 -9.40 -17.11
CA ASN A 58 -3.05 -9.38 -18.26
C ASN A 58 -4.30 -10.26 -18.05
N SER A 59 -4.69 -10.53 -16.80
CA SER A 59 -5.77 -11.45 -16.47
C SER A 59 -6.61 -10.98 -15.30
N GLU A 60 -7.89 -11.36 -15.32
CA GLU A 60 -8.74 -11.32 -14.14
C GLU A 60 -8.56 -12.65 -13.40
N ILE A 61 -8.14 -12.58 -12.15
CA ILE A 61 -7.87 -13.74 -11.29
C ILE A 61 -9.06 -13.92 -10.38
N SER A 62 -9.57 -15.16 -10.31
CA SER A 62 -10.55 -15.56 -9.31
C SER A 62 -9.96 -16.63 -8.40
N ILE A 63 -9.96 -16.38 -7.09
CA ILE A 63 -9.56 -17.36 -6.09
C ILE A 63 -10.77 -17.78 -5.25
N LYS A 64 -10.72 -19.01 -4.74
CA LYS A 64 -11.82 -19.59 -3.97
C LYS A 64 -11.29 -20.45 -2.84
N TYR A 65 -11.57 -20.04 -1.62
CA TYR A 65 -11.13 -20.71 -0.40
C TYR A 65 -12.29 -20.79 0.59
N SER A 66 -12.09 -21.45 1.72
CA SER A 66 -13.12 -21.55 2.75
C SER A 66 -12.52 -21.28 4.12
N VAL A 67 -13.26 -20.55 4.93
CA VAL A 67 -12.87 -20.15 6.28
C VAL A 67 -13.89 -20.67 7.26
N ASP A 68 -13.45 -20.99 8.48
CA ASP A 68 -14.36 -21.40 9.54
C ASP A 68 -15.10 -20.20 10.12
N LYS A 69 -16.43 -20.19 9.97
CA LYS A 69 -17.31 -19.16 10.53
C LYS A 69 -17.29 -19.13 12.05
N VAL A 70 -17.09 -20.28 12.71
CA VAL A 70 -16.98 -20.33 14.17
C VAL A 70 -15.73 -19.60 14.62
N LEU A 71 -14.59 -19.86 13.97
CA LEU A 71 -13.35 -19.13 14.22
C LEU A 71 -13.50 -17.62 13.98
N TYR A 72 -14.18 -17.20 12.91
CA TYR A 72 -14.50 -15.79 12.68
C TYR A 72 -15.31 -15.19 13.85
N GLU A 73 -16.36 -15.87 14.30
CA GLU A 73 -17.19 -15.39 15.41
C GLU A 73 -16.39 -15.30 16.71
N ASP A 74 -15.50 -16.26 16.99
CA ASP A 74 -14.64 -16.24 18.18
C ASP A 74 -13.60 -15.12 18.09
N ALA A 75 -12.95 -14.94 16.93
CA ALA A 75 -11.99 -13.86 16.69
C ALA A 75 -12.63 -12.48 16.88
N LYS A 76 -13.81 -12.27 16.30
CA LYS A 76 -14.57 -11.02 16.42
C LYS A 76 -15.00 -10.67 17.84
N ASN A 77 -15.28 -11.69 18.67
CA ASN A 77 -15.68 -11.50 20.07
C ASN A 77 -14.48 -11.52 21.03
N THR A 78 -13.25 -11.68 20.52
CA THR A 78 -12.04 -11.69 21.34
C THR A 78 -11.74 -10.31 21.89
N ASP A 79 -11.26 -10.25 23.13
CA ASP A 79 -10.75 -9.03 23.72
C ASP A 79 -9.43 -8.64 23.03
N LYS A 80 -9.44 -7.51 22.33
CA LYS A 80 -8.31 -7.00 21.54
C LYS A 80 -7.45 -6.00 22.34
N TYR A 81 -7.63 -5.87 23.65
CA TYR A 81 -6.77 -5.01 24.47
C TYR A 81 -5.48 -5.70 24.92
N VAL A 82 -4.42 -4.90 25.09
CA VAL A 82 -3.19 -5.31 25.78
C VAL A 82 -3.28 -4.95 27.25
N TYR A 83 -3.03 -5.92 28.14
CA TYR A 83 -2.97 -5.70 29.57
C TYR A 83 -1.52 -5.74 30.05
N LEU A 84 -0.94 -4.57 30.33
CA LEU A 84 0.44 -4.44 30.83
C LEU A 84 0.50 -4.62 32.35
N TYR A 85 1.38 -5.50 32.82
CA TYR A 85 1.63 -5.74 34.25
C TYR A 85 2.98 -5.18 34.72
N GLU A 86 3.89 -4.94 33.78
CA GLU A 86 5.14 -4.24 33.99
C GLU A 86 5.26 -2.99 33.09
N ASN A 87 6.32 -2.21 33.28
CA ASN A 87 6.59 -1.04 32.46
C ASN A 87 7.34 -1.45 31.18
N ILE A 88 6.58 -1.85 30.17
CA ILE A 88 7.04 -2.18 28.81
C ILE A 88 7.06 -0.90 27.97
N SER A 89 8.07 -0.74 27.10
CA SER A 89 8.14 0.41 26.20
C SER A 89 7.06 0.37 25.12
N ASP A 90 6.66 1.53 24.59
CA ASP A 90 5.63 1.61 23.55
C ASP A 90 5.99 0.78 22.31
N GLU A 91 7.23 0.90 21.84
CA GLU A 91 7.76 0.09 20.74
C GLU A 91 7.66 -1.43 20.99
N GLU A 92 7.98 -1.87 22.21
CA GLU A 92 7.99 -3.29 22.56
C GLU A 92 6.58 -3.87 22.67
N TRP A 93 5.67 -3.21 23.39
CA TRP A 93 4.30 -3.74 23.51
C TRP A 93 3.53 -3.62 22.21
N THR A 94 3.70 -2.55 21.42
CA THR A 94 3.08 -2.39 20.10
C THR A 94 3.56 -3.48 19.13
N SER A 95 4.86 -3.81 19.14
CA SER A 95 5.39 -4.88 18.31
C SER A 95 4.75 -6.24 18.62
N GLU A 96 4.67 -6.60 19.90
CA GLU A 96 4.07 -7.87 20.33
C GLU A 96 2.54 -7.89 20.14
N TYR A 97 1.89 -6.73 20.24
CA TYR A 97 0.47 -6.58 19.94
C TYR A 97 0.16 -7.00 18.51
N TYR A 98 0.80 -6.39 17.51
CA TYR A 98 0.55 -6.75 16.11
C TYR A 98 1.02 -8.16 15.76
N ARG A 99 2.12 -8.63 16.38
CA ARG A 99 2.58 -10.01 16.24
C ARG A 99 1.55 -11.02 16.73
N SER A 100 0.74 -10.71 17.75
CA SER A 100 -0.26 -11.65 18.27
C SER A 100 -1.37 -11.94 17.26
N PHE A 101 -1.73 -10.98 16.41
CA PHE A 101 -2.67 -11.19 15.30
C PHE A 101 -2.05 -12.04 14.19
N VAL A 102 -0.81 -11.74 13.79
CA VAL A 102 -0.11 -12.45 12.71
C VAL A 102 0.20 -13.90 13.08
N TYR A 103 0.68 -14.14 14.31
CA TYR A 103 1.10 -15.45 14.81
C TYR A 103 0.04 -16.24 15.54
N SER A 104 -1.20 -15.75 15.61
CA SER A 104 -2.30 -16.52 16.20
C SER A 104 -2.37 -17.90 15.55
N GLU A 105 -2.31 -18.96 16.37
CA GLU A 105 -2.20 -20.35 15.90
C GLU A 105 -3.38 -20.76 15.02
N TYR A 106 -4.52 -20.09 15.19
CA TYR A 106 -5.73 -20.33 14.41
C TYR A 106 -5.68 -19.71 12.99
N MET A 107 -4.74 -18.79 12.74
CA MET A 107 -4.59 -18.17 11.42
C MET A 107 -3.87 -19.07 10.42
N ASP A 108 -3.17 -20.12 10.88
CA ASP A 108 -2.43 -21.03 9.99
C ASP A 108 -3.34 -21.73 8.97
N GLU A 109 -4.53 -22.18 9.38
CA GLU A 109 -5.50 -22.78 8.45
C GLU A 109 -6.09 -21.74 7.48
N VAL A 110 -6.27 -20.50 7.95
CA VAL A 110 -6.78 -19.39 7.13
C VAL A 110 -5.76 -19.02 6.05
N TYR A 111 -4.50 -18.81 6.44
CA TYR A 111 -3.41 -18.53 5.50
C TYR A 111 -3.25 -19.66 4.49
N GLU A 112 -3.24 -20.93 4.92
CA GLU A 112 -3.07 -22.06 3.99
C GLU A 112 -4.26 -22.20 3.02
N ALA A 113 -5.49 -21.91 3.45
CA ALA A 113 -6.66 -21.93 2.57
C ALA A 113 -6.54 -20.90 1.44
N ILE A 114 -6.12 -19.67 1.76
CA ILE A 114 -5.90 -18.57 0.81
C ILE A 114 -4.71 -18.89 -0.10
N LEU A 115 -3.54 -19.19 0.50
CA LEU A 115 -2.30 -19.49 -0.22
C LEU A 115 -2.45 -20.72 -1.11
N GLY A 116 -3.19 -21.75 -0.70
CA GLY A 116 -3.50 -22.90 -1.53
C GLY A 116 -4.24 -22.56 -2.83
N SER A 117 -4.99 -21.46 -2.86
CA SER A 117 -5.61 -20.93 -4.09
C SER A 117 -4.64 -20.08 -4.89
N LEU A 118 -3.89 -19.19 -4.24
CA LEU A 118 -2.89 -18.33 -4.88
C LEU A 118 -1.74 -19.14 -5.52
N ARG A 119 -1.28 -20.23 -4.89
CA ARG A 119 -0.28 -21.15 -5.46
C ARG A 119 -0.77 -21.79 -6.76
N LYS A 120 -2.07 -22.09 -6.90
CA LYS A 120 -2.62 -22.59 -8.17
C LYS A 120 -2.50 -21.55 -9.28
N VAL A 121 -2.77 -20.28 -8.96
CA VAL A 121 -2.59 -19.16 -9.91
C VAL A 121 -1.11 -18.99 -10.26
N LYS A 122 -0.22 -19.03 -9.26
CA LYS A 122 1.24 -19.03 -9.44
C LYS A 122 1.70 -20.09 -10.43
N ASP A 123 1.25 -21.34 -10.24
CA ASP A 123 1.61 -22.46 -11.11
C ASP A 123 1.03 -22.32 -12.52
N GLN A 124 -0.23 -21.90 -12.63
CA GLN A 124 -0.91 -21.71 -13.92
C GLN A 124 -0.26 -20.62 -14.78
N LEU A 125 0.13 -19.51 -14.17
CA LEU A 125 0.78 -18.39 -14.84
C LEU A 125 2.32 -18.53 -14.88
N SER A 126 2.87 -19.55 -14.22
CA SER A 126 4.32 -19.77 -14.10
C SER A 126 5.07 -18.57 -13.51
N LEU A 127 4.51 -17.99 -12.45
CA LEU A 127 5.04 -16.79 -11.81
C LEU A 127 6.37 -17.07 -11.11
N ASP A 128 7.32 -16.16 -11.28
CA ASP A 128 8.53 -16.11 -10.45
C ASP A 128 8.23 -15.62 -9.02
N ASN A 129 9.24 -15.57 -8.15
CA ASN A 129 9.04 -15.17 -6.76
C ASN A 129 8.60 -13.69 -6.64
N ASP A 130 9.11 -12.79 -7.47
CA ASP A 130 8.68 -11.38 -7.41
C ASP A 130 7.24 -11.24 -7.87
N GLU A 131 6.87 -11.90 -8.97
CA GLU A 131 5.48 -11.94 -9.44
C GLU A 131 4.52 -12.60 -8.45
N TYR A 132 5.00 -13.60 -7.71
CA TYR A 132 4.15 -14.26 -6.72
C TYR A 132 3.93 -13.40 -5.48
N ALA A 133 4.96 -12.68 -5.02
CA ALA A 133 4.77 -11.65 -3.99
C ALA A 133 3.79 -10.58 -4.46
N GLU A 134 3.92 -10.10 -5.71
CA GLU A 134 3.00 -9.14 -6.32
C GLU A 134 1.56 -9.68 -6.40
N LEU A 135 1.36 -10.95 -6.74
CA LEU A 135 0.03 -11.57 -6.77
C LEU A 135 -0.62 -11.55 -5.37
N ILE A 136 0.15 -11.90 -4.33
CA ILE A 136 -0.33 -11.89 -2.94
C ILE A 136 -0.67 -10.45 -2.52
N SER A 137 0.21 -9.48 -2.82
CA SER A 137 -0.01 -8.07 -2.53
C SER A 137 -1.27 -7.54 -3.22
N VAL A 138 -1.43 -7.77 -4.53
CA VAL A 138 -2.58 -7.28 -5.30
C VAL A 138 -3.88 -7.92 -4.83
N TYR A 139 -3.86 -9.20 -4.44
CA TYR A 139 -5.02 -9.83 -3.81
C TYR A 139 -5.45 -9.07 -2.55
N VAL A 140 -4.54 -8.82 -1.60
CA VAL A 140 -4.90 -8.13 -0.36
C VAL A 140 -5.29 -6.67 -0.63
N GLN A 141 -4.58 -5.98 -1.52
CA GLN A 141 -4.91 -4.62 -1.96
C GLN A 141 -6.33 -4.54 -2.57
N SER A 142 -6.79 -5.60 -3.24
CA SER A 142 -8.12 -5.65 -3.86
C SER A 142 -9.29 -5.81 -2.88
N ILE A 143 -9.03 -6.19 -1.63
CA ILE A 143 -10.05 -6.22 -0.57
C ILE A 143 -10.52 -4.78 -0.30
N PRO A 144 -11.82 -4.48 -0.24
CA PRO A 144 -12.31 -3.13 0.01
C PRO A 144 -11.71 -2.46 1.27
N TYR A 145 -11.20 -1.24 1.11
CA TYR A 145 -10.77 -0.41 2.24
C TYR A 145 -11.99 0.21 2.94
N LEU A 146 -12.25 -0.17 4.19
CA LEU A 146 -13.35 0.37 5.00
C LEU A 146 -12.89 0.61 6.44
N THR A 147 -12.96 1.88 6.88
CA THR A 147 -12.75 2.27 8.28
C THR A 147 -14.06 2.26 9.05
N ASP A 148 -14.15 1.53 10.17
CA ASP A 148 -15.26 1.72 11.13
C ASP A 148 -14.86 2.71 12.23
N ARG A 149 -15.51 3.87 12.25
CA ARG A 149 -15.23 4.91 13.25
C ARG A 149 -15.62 4.52 14.67
N ASN A 150 -16.37 3.43 14.85
CA ASN A 150 -16.80 2.93 16.16
C ASN A 150 -16.01 1.70 16.62
N ASP A 151 -15.25 1.08 15.71
CA ASP A 151 -14.45 -0.12 15.97
C ASP A 151 -13.13 0.04 15.19
N THR A 152 -12.13 0.55 15.88
CA THR A 152 -10.78 0.81 15.35
C THR A 152 -9.79 -0.26 15.82
N ASP A 153 -10.29 -1.37 16.38
CA ASP A 153 -9.43 -2.42 16.88
C ASP A 153 -9.02 -3.32 15.70
N PRO A 154 -7.73 -3.60 15.48
CA PRO A 154 -7.28 -4.44 14.38
C PRO A 154 -7.99 -5.79 14.35
N LYS A 155 -8.24 -6.27 13.15
CA LYS A 155 -8.86 -7.55 12.86
C LYS A 155 -7.82 -8.66 12.79
N TYR A 156 -8.20 -9.84 13.27
CA TYR A 156 -7.50 -11.05 12.88
C TYR A 156 -7.71 -11.29 11.37
N PRO A 157 -6.74 -11.91 10.67
CA PRO A 157 -6.85 -12.22 9.25
C PRO A 157 -8.17 -12.90 8.83
N VAL A 158 -8.74 -13.76 9.68
CA VAL A 158 -10.03 -14.42 9.43
C VAL A 158 -11.19 -13.43 9.34
N GLU A 159 -11.19 -12.36 10.16
CA GLU A 159 -12.21 -11.32 10.14
C GLU A 159 -12.10 -10.50 8.86
N THR A 160 -10.91 -10.07 8.47
CA THR A 160 -10.68 -9.28 7.24
C THR A 160 -11.20 -9.99 5.99
N VAL A 161 -10.91 -11.28 5.84
CA VAL A 161 -11.37 -12.05 4.67
C VAL A 161 -12.84 -12.45 4.76
N TYR A 162 -13.36 -12.74 5.96
CA TYR A 162 -14.77 -13.10 6.13
C TYR A 162 -15.70 -11.90 5.91
N GLU A 163 -15.30 -10.71 6.36
CA GLU A 163 -16.05 -9.47 6.20
C GLU A 163 -15.85 -8.79 4.83
N ASP A 164 -14.92 -9.29 4.02
CA ASP A 164 -14.54 -8.72 2.71
C ASP A 164 -14.22 -7.21 2.82
N SER A 165 -13.54 -6.84 3.90
CA SER A 165 -13.12 -5.46 4.15
C SER A 165 -12.17 -5.32 5.36
N GLY A 166 -11.34 -4.28 5.31
CA GLY A 166 -10.52 -3.84 6.43
C GLY A 166 -9.91 -2.47 6.16
N ASP A 167 -9.32 -1.86 7.18
CA ASP A 167 -8.51 -0.65 7.05
C ASP A 167 -7.00 -0.99 6.96
N CYS A 168 -6.12 -0.03 7.32
CA CYS A 168 -4.70 -0.10 6.98
C CYS A 168 -3.93 -1.18 7.76
N ASP A 169 -4.23 -1.37 9.05
CA ASP A 169 -3.59 -2.40 9.87
C ASP A 169 -4.21 -3.77 9.60
N ASP A 170 -5.53 -3.89 9.49
CA ASP A 170 -6.24 -5.12 9.08
C ASP A 170 -5.60 -5.77 7.84
N LYS A 171 -5.45 -4.97 6.78
CA LYS A 171 -4.95 -5.42 5.49
C LYS A 171 -3.43 -5.67 5.56
N SER A 172 -2.69 -4.89 6.34
CA SER A 172 -1.26 -5.10 6.53
C SER A 172 -0.94 -6.36 7.33
N ILE A 173 -1.71 -6.66 8.39
CA ILE A 173 -1.62 -7.89 9.18
C ILE A 173 -1.86 -9.12 8.28
N LEU A 174 -2.93 -9.11 7.49
CA LEU A 174 -3.23 -10.19 6.54
C LEU A 174 -2.11 -10.37 5.51
N LEU A 175 -1.64 -9.29 4.89
CA LEU A 175 -0.60 -9.32 3.87
C LEU A 175 0.74 -9.83 4.43
N ALA A 176 1.16 -9.33 5.60
CA ALA A 176 2.37 -9.78 6.26
C ALA A 176 2.30 -11.28 6.59
N GLY A 177 1.19 -11.76 7.14
CA GLY A 177 0.99 -13.18 7.44
C GLY A 177 1.08 -14.08 6.20
N LEU A 178 0.42 -13.70 5.10
CA LEU A 178 0.46 -14.46 3.85
C LEU A 178 1.88 -14.52 3.25
N LEU A 179 2.58 -13.40 3.19
CA LEU A 179 3.95 -13.34 2.66
C LEU A 179 4.94 -14.10 3.56
N LEU A 180 4.81 -13.96 4.88
CA LEU A 180 5.65 -14.67 5.85
C LEU A 180 5.50 -16.19 5.70
N LYS A 181 4.28 -16.70 5.54
CA LYS A 181 4.01 -18.14 5.33
C LYS A 181 4.56 -18.68 4.00
N GLU A 182 4.77 -17.82 3.00
CA GLU A 182 5.46 -18.17 1.76
C GLU A 182 6.99 -17.99 1.83
N GLY A 183 7.53 -17.57 2.98
CA GLY A 183 8.96 -17.48 3.25
C GLY A 183 9.61 -16.14 2.87
N TYR A 184 8.83 -15.11 2.57
CA TYR A 184 9.34 -13.76 2.38
C TYR A 184 9.74 -13.14 3.72
N ASP A 185 10.88 -12.45 3.75
CA ASP A 185 11.28 -11.62 4.88
C ASP A 185 10.47 -10.35 4.86
N VAL A 186 9.58 -10.19 5.84
CA VAL A 186 8.62 -9.10 5.93
C VAL A 186 8.65 -8.45 7.30
N ALA A 187 8.12 -7.23 7.35
CA ALA A 187 7.89 -6.47 8.57
C ALA A 187 6.57 -5.70 8.44
N LEU A 188 5.96 -5.30 9.55
CA LEU A 188 4.97 -4.21 9.54
C LEU A 188 5.72 -2.89 9.74
N LEU A 189 5.25 -1.86 9.06
CA LEU A 189 5.73 -0.48 9.14
C LEU A 189 4.59 0.34 9.74
N GLU A 190 4.67 0.60 11.05
CA GLU A 190 3.63 1.31 11.81
C GLU A 190 4.01 2.80 11.94
N TYR A 191 3.05 3.69 11.66
CA TYR A 191 3.23 5.14 11.68
C TYR A 191 2.28 5.78 12.69
N ASP A 192 2.69 5.81 13.96
CA ASP A 192 1.90 6.35 15.07
C ASP A 192 1.36 7.77 14.82
N SER A 193 2.14 8.64 14.15
CA SER A 193 1.74 10.03 13.90
C SER A 193 0.64 10.18 12.85
N GLU A 194 0.60 9.26 11.88
CA GLU A 194 -0.34 9.29 10.76
C GLU A 194 -1.48 8.27 10.92
N GLU A 195 -1.48 7.49 12.01
CA GLU A 195 -2.44 6.40 12.25
C GLU A 195 -2.53 5.45 11.03
N HIS A 196 -1.37 5.08 10.47
CA HIS A 196 -1.27 4.28 9.25
C HIS A 196 -0.34 3.09 9.41
N MET A 197 -0.57 2.05 8.63
CA MET A 197 0.27 0.86 8.59
C MET A 197 0.50 0.38 7.18
N ASN A 198 1.75 0.00 6.89
CA ASN A 198 2.16 -0.66 5.66
C ASN A 198 2.92 -1.95 5.91
N VAL A 199 3.16 -2.74 4.86
CA VAL A 199 4.00 -3.92 4.93
C VAL A 199 5.37 -3.62 4.31
N GLY A 200 6.44 -3.97 5.01
CA GLY A 200 7.77 -4.02 4.44
C GLY A 200 8.07 -5.42 3.89
N ILE A 201 8.63 -5.52 2.69
CA ILE A 201 9.25 -6.74 2.16
C ILE A 201 10.74 -6.52 1.95
N LYS A 202 11.58 -7.44 2.44
CA LYS A 202 13.03 -7.33 2.29
C LYS A 202 13.33 -7.19 0.81
N SER A 203 14.16 -6.24 0.46
CA SER A 203 14.45 -5.94 -0.95
C SER A 203 15.90 -5.56 -1.13
N ASN A 204 16.34 -5.50 -2.39
CA ASN A 204 17.63 -4.94 -2.75
C ASN A 204 17.43 -3.82 -3.77
N GLY A 205 17.69 -2.58 -3.35
CA GLY A 205 17.73 -1.41 -4.24
C GLY A 205 16.48 -0.53 -4.25
N CYS A 206 15.46 -0.83 -3.45
CA CYS A 206 14.30 0.04 -3.22
C CYS A 206 13.87 0.04 -1.74
N GLU A 207 14.86 0.13 -0.83
CA GLU A 207 14.60 0.25 0.61
C GLU A 207 13.92 1.59 0.91
N TYR A 208 12.83 1.53 1.67
CA TYR A 208 12.08 2.69 2.12
C TYR A 208 12.68 3.21 3.44
N ARG A 209 13.04 4.51 3.47
CA ARG A 209 13.53 5.23 4.68
C ARG A 209 14.56 4.47 5.53
N ASP A 210 15.53 3.80 4.90
CA ASP A 210 16.55 3.00 5.58
C ASP A 210 16.01 1.90 6.52
N THR A 211 14.73 1.53 6.39
CA THR A 211 14.10 0.42 7.15
C THR A 211 14.72 -0.93 6.81
N GLY A 212 15.38 -1.03 5.64
CA GLY A 212 15.87 -2.28 5.08
C GLY A 212 14.82 -3.06 4.30
N TYR A 213 13.62 -2.52 4.12
CA TYR A 213 12.49 -3.13 3.43
C TYR A 213 11.98 -2.21 2.31
N ALA A 214 11.52 -2.76 1.18
CA ALA A 214 10.64 -2.04 0.26
C ALA A 214 9.24 -1.97 0.87
N ALA A 215 8.62 -0.81 0.84
CA ALA A 215 7.25 -0.65 1.31
C ALA A 215 6.25 -1.25 0.31
N ILE A 216 5.18 -1.82 0.85
CA ILE A 216 3.98 -2.27 0.15
C ILE A 216 2.83 -1.52 0.80
N GLU A 217 2.23 -0.61 0.04
CA GLU A 217 0.96 0.00 0.42
C GLU A 217 -0.13 -1.07 0.34
N SER A 218 -0.83 -1.33 1.45
CA SER A 218 -1.82 -2.41 1.51
C SER A 218 -3.22 -1.93 1.16
N THR A 219 -3.48 -0.62 1.24
CA THR A 219 -4.82 -0.03 1.13
C THR A 219 -5.28 0.19 -0.32
N ASP A 220 -4.34 0.52 -1.21
CA ASP A 220 -4.56 0.72 -2.63
C ASP A 220 -3.67 -0.19 -3.47
N VAL A 221 -4.13 -0.53 -4.69
CA VAL A 221 -3.36 -1.34 -5.63
C VAL A 221 -2.16 -0.55 -6.14
N ASN A 222 -0.99 -0.85 -5.59
CA ASN A 222 0.28 -0.21 -5.92
C ASN A 222 1.40 -1.23 -6.10
N LEU A 223 2.41 -0.87 -6.91
CA LEU A 223 3.61 -1.69 -7.05
C LEU A 223 4.38 -1.82 -5.73
N ILE A 224 4.98 -2.98 -5.48
CA ILE A 224 5.93 -3.17 -4.37
C ILE A 224 7.11 -2.21 -4.54
N GLY A 225 7.41 -1.40 -3.53
CA GLY A 225 8.47 -0.39 -3.56
C GLY A 225 8.08 0.88 -4.32
N TRP A 226 6.79 1.14 -4.52
CA TRP A 226 6.31 2.43 -5.02
C TRP A 226 6.62 3.54 -4.00
N GLU A 227 7.41 4.55 -4.41
CA GLU A 227 7.96 5.56 -3.48
C GLU A 227 6.90 6.53 -2.94
N LYS A 228 5.81 6.73 -3.69
CA LYS A 228 4.74 7.65 -3.31
C LYS A 228 3.69 6.89 -2.50
N LEU A 229 3.91 6.82 -1.19
CA LEU A 229 2.93 6.32 -0.24
C LEU A 229 2.05 7.49 0.21
N GLU A 230 0.81 7.51 -0.26
CA GLU A 230 -0.20 8.48 0.12
C GLU A 230 -1.23 7.78 1.02
N ILE A 231 -1.69 8.49 2.04
CA ILE A 231 -2.76 8.06 2.93
C ILE A 231 -4.04 8.75 2.48
N GLY A 232 -5.09 7.97 2.20
CA GLY A 232 -6.45 8.46 1.96
C GLY A 232 -6.53 9.72 1.08
N ASP A 233 -6.93 10.85 1.68
CA ASP A 233 -7.18 12.16 1.04
C ASP A 233 -5.93 12.83 0.41
N GLY A 234 -4.80 12.12 0.27
CA GLY A 234 -3.56 12.59 -0.37
C GLY A 234 -2.54 13.18 0.60
N GLU A 235 -2.60 12.80 1.89
CA GLU A 235 -1.57 13.15 2.85
C GLU A 235 -0.35 12.22 2.67
N MET A 236 0.86 12.78 2.74
CA MET A 236 2.09 12.01 2.62
C MET A 236 2.48 11.44 3.99
N LEU A 237 2.90 10.18 4.02
CA LEU A 237 3.58 9.62 5.20
C LEU A 237 4.91 10.34 5.39
N ASP A 238 5.14 11.01 6.51
CA ASP A 238 6.33 11.84 6.78
C ASP A 238 7.15 11.36 7.98
N SER A 239 6.55 10.62 8.93
CA SER A 239 7.25 10.05 10.09
C SER A 239 8.08 8.79 9.75
N ASP A 240 9.10 8.51 10.57
CA ASP A 240 9.84 7.24 10.49
C ASP A 240 9.00 6.13 11.14
N PRO A 241 8.77 4.99 10.47
CA PRO A 241 7.92 3.95 11.02
C PRO A 241 8.62 3.16 12.13
N LEU A 242 7.82 2.64 13.07
CA LEU A 242 8.22 1.50 13.87
C LEU A 242 8.27 0.24 12.98
N VAL A 243 9.43 -0.40 12.91
CA VAL A 243 9.65 -1.61 12.09
C VAL A 243 9.42 -2.87 12.93
N ILE A 244 8.24 -3.47 12.80
CA ILE A 244 7.86 -4.69 13.52
C ILE A 244 8.26 -5.90 12.68
N THR A 245 9.39 -6.51 13.03
CA THR A 245 9.95 -7.67 12.30
C THR A 245 9.31 -8.99 12.73
N PHE A 246 9.43 -10.01 11.88
CA PHE A 246 8.99 -11.38 12.16
C PHE A 246 10.17 -12.35 12.08
N ASP A 247 10.09 -13.47 12.81
CA ASP A 247 11.04 -14.55 12.72
C ASP A 247 10.85 -15.24 11.37
N ASN A 248 11.83 -15.10 10.47
CA ASN A 248 11.76 -15.69 9.14
C ASN A 248 12.87 -16.73 8.91
N GLU A 249 12.48 -17.92 8.48
CA GLU A 249 13.38 -18.99 8.05
C GLU A 249 13.53 -19.12 6.52
N GLY A 250 12.63 -18.50 5.73
CA GLY A 250 12.52 -18.68 4.27
C GLY A 250 13.48 -17.81 3.44
N GLY A 251 13.83 -16.63 3.94
CA GLY A 251 14.86 -15.75 3.35
C GLY A 251 14.59 -15.24 1.93
N LEU A 252 13.35 -15.32 1.42
CA LEU A 252 12.97 -14.71 0.14
C LEU A 252 12.90 -13.19 0.30
N TYR A 253 13.36 -12.48 -0.74
CA TYR A 253 13.36 -11.03 -0.81
C TYR A 253 12.98 -10.59 -2.23
N TYR A 254 12.44 -9.38 -2.33
CA TYR A 254 12.00 -8.77 -3.57
C TYR A 254 13.19 -8.26 -4.41
N THR A 255 13.26 -8.64 -5.67
CA THR A 255 14.42 -8.37 -6.54
C THR A 255 14.13 -7.42 -7.71
N ALA A 256 12.86 -7.12 -7.97
CA ALA A 256 12.44 -6.33 -9.12
C ALA A 256 12.48 -4.80 -8.90
N CYS A 257 13.07 -4.31 -7.80
CA CYS A 257 13.23 -2.89 -7.48
C CYS A 257 13.69 -2.02 -8.66
N SER A 258 14.67 -2.49 -9.44
CA SER A 258 15.20 -1.74 -10.59
C SER A 258 14.16 -1.48 -11.69
N GLN A 259 13.17 -2.37 -11.82
CA GLN A 259 12.07 -2.19 -12.77
C GLN A 259 11.05 -1.18 -12.24
N VAL A 260 10.70 -1.31 -10.97
CA VAL A 260 9.77 -0.39 -10.27
C VAL A 260 10.34 1.04 -10.29
N GLN A 261 11.60 1.23 -9.93
CA GLN A 261 12.27 2.53 -10.03
C GLN A 261 12.25 3.09 -11.44
N LYS A 262 12.39 2.26 -12.48
CA LYS A 262 12.32 2.75 -13.87
C LYS A 262 10.93 3.24 -14.22
N ILE A 263 9.89 2.52 -13.80
CA ILE A 263 8.48 2.92 -13.98
C ILE A 263 8.24 4.23 -13.25
N TYR A 264 8.61 4.31 -11.97
CA TYR A 264 8.45 5.50 -11.14
C TYR A 264 9.17 6.73 -11.71
N ASN A 265 10.41 6.57 -12.18
CA ASN A 265 11.16 7.65 -12.83
C ASN A 265 10.51 8.15 -14.13
N ILE A 266 9.76 7.31 -14.85
CA ILE A 266 9.01 7.74 -16.04
C ILE A 266 7.75 8.48 -15.59
N PHE A 267 7.03 7.94 -14.61
CA PHE A 267 5.87 8.55 -13.99
C PHE A 267 6.14 9.99 -13.53
N GLU A 268 7.16 10.19 -12.69
CA GLU A 268 7.55 11.51 -12.17
C GLU A 268 7.95 12.49 -13.28
N ARG A 269 8.76 12.03 -14.25
CA ARG A 269 9.17 12.88 -15.38
C ARG A 269 7.98 13.29 -16.25
N LYS A 270 7.00 12.40 -16.43
CA LYS A 270 5.77 12.73 -17.16
C LYS A 270 4.96 13.73 -16.34
N ALA A 271 4.73 13.53 -15.05
CA ALA A 271 4.04 14.52 -14.21
C ALA A 271 4.63 15.94 -14.35
N LEU A 272 5.96 16.09 -14.23
CA LEU A 272 6.65 17.37 -14.43
C LEU A 272 6.50 17.93 -15.85
N THR A 273 6.57 17.07 -16.87
CA THR A 273 6.39 17.48 -18.27
C THR A 273 4.97 17.98 -18.52
N CYS A 274 3.97 17.32 -17.93
CA CYS A 274 2.57 17.70 -18.04
C CYS A 274 2.31 19.06 -17.39
N GLU A 275 2.88 19.31 -16.20
CA GLU A 275 2.79 20.61 -15.52
C GLU A 275 3.41 21.76 -16.35
N GLU A 276 4.60 21.53 -16.91
CA GLU A 276 5.27 22.50 -17.78
C GLU A 276 4.46 22.80 -19.04
N LEU A 277 3.95 21.76 -19.71
CA LEU A 277 3.14 21.91 -20.92
C LEU A 277 1.80 22.57 -20.64
N SER A 278 1.17 22.28 -19.51
CA SER A 278 -0.06 22.95 -19.05
C SER A 278 0.17 24.45 -18.90
N SER A 279 1.26 24.84 -18.22
CA SER A 279 1.64 26.25 -18.07
C SER A 279 1.90 26.94 -19.43
N GLN A 280 2.53 26.23 -20.39
CA GLN A 280 2.76 26.74 -21.74
C GLN A 280 1.44 26.91 -22.53
N ILE A 281 0.51 25.97 -22.40
CA ILE A 281 -0.83 26.04 -23.02
C ILE A 281 -1.55 27.30 -22.54
N GLU A 282 -1.62 27.51 -21.22
CA GLU A 282 -2.28 28.68 -20.63
C GLU A 282 -1.69 30.00 -21.15
N GLN A 283 -0.35 30.08 -21.24
CA GLN A 283 0.33 31.27 -21.77
C GLN A 283 -0.01 31.51 -23.26
N GLU A 284 0.10 30.48 -24.11
CA GLU A 284 -0.17 30.59 -25.54
C GLU A 284 -1.65 30.91 -25.82
N GLU A 285 -2.58 30.36 -25.04
CA GLU A 285 -4.00 30.71 -25.11
C GLU A 285 -4.26 32.18 -24.78
N ALA A 286 -3.59 32.72 -23.75
CA ALA A 286 -3.69 34.14 -23.40
C ALA A 286 -3.12 35.06 -24.50
N GLU A 287 -2.01 34.66 -25.12
CA GLU A 287 -1.41 35.40 -26.25
C GLU A 287 -2.28 35.35 -27.50
N LEU A 288 -2.88 34.18 -27.81
CA LEU A 288 -3.85 34.03 -28.91
C LEU A 288 -5.11 34.86 -28.68
N ALA A 289 -5.63 34.91 -27.46
CA ALA A 289 -6.77 35.74 -27.10
C ALA A 289 -6.47 37.24 -27.32
N THR A 290 -5.28 37.68 -26.94
CA THR A 290 -4.80 39.05 -27.19
C THR A 290 -4.74 39.34 -28.68
N LEU A 291 -4.09 38.47 -29.46
CA LEU A 291 -3.94 38.65 -30.90
C LEU A 291 -5.29 38.61 -31.63
N LYS A 292 -6.23 37.79 -31.17
CA LYS A 292 -7.60 37.73 -31.69
C LYS A 292 -8.32 39.07 -31.50
N ASN A 293 -8.22 39.66 -30.30
CA ASN A 293 -8.80 40.97 -30.02
C ASN A 293 -8.21 42.08 -30.92
N GLU A 294 -6.90 42.04 -31.18
CA GLU A 294 -6.25 42.98 -32.10
C GLU A 294 -6.73 42.80 -33.55
N ILE A 295 -6.85 41.55 -34.03
CA ILE A 295 -7.39 41.22 -35.35
C ILE A 295 -8.82 41.74 -35.49
N ASP A 296 -9.67 41.53 -34.49
CA ASP A 296 -11.06 41.97 -34.52
C ASP A 296 -11.18 43.50 -34.54
N SER A 297 -10.39 44.18 -33.70
CA SER A 297 -10.29 45.64 -33.69
C SER A 297 -9.87 46.18 -35.07
N MET A 298 -8.85 45.57 -35.66
CA MET A 298 -8.31 45.99 -36.95
C MET A 298 -9.26 45.68 -38.12
N SER A 299 -9.98 44.55 -38.06
CA SER A 299 -11.05 44.21 -39.00
C SER A 299 -12.14 45.29 -38.99
N ASN A 300 -12.56 45.73 -37.80
CA ASN A 300 -13.55 46.80 -37.65
C ASN A 300 -13.05 48.14 -38.24
N GLN A 301 -11.77 48.48 -38.05
CA GLN A 301 -11.17 49.68 -38.64
C GLN A 301 -11.13 49.61 -40.18
N LEU A 302 -10.73 48.48 -40.74
CA LEU A 302 -10.74 48.25 -42.19
C LEU A 302 -12.15 48.38 -42.77
N ASP A 303 -13.16 47.83 -42.09
CA ASP A 303 -14.56 47.97 -42.50
C ASP A 303 -15.04 49.43 -42.48
N GLN A 304 -14.62 50.22 -41.50
CA GLN A 304 -14.91 51.66 -41.43
C GLN A 304 -14.24 52.44 -42.56
N MET A 305 -12.97 52.17 -42.86
CA MET A 305 -12.24 52.80 -43.98
C MET A 305 -12.91 52.48 -45.31
N ARG A 306 -13.31 51.22 -45.51
CA ARG A 306 -14.05 50.79 -46.70
C ARG A 306 -15.38 51.53 -46.86
N ARG A 307 -16.16 51.68 -45.77
CA ARG A 307 -17.46 52.38 -45.78
C ARG A 307 -17.33 53.89 -46.01
N SER A 308 -16.27 54.51 -45.49
CA SER A 308 -16.02 55.95 -45.65
C SER A 308 -15.35 56.33 -46.98
N GLY A 309 -14.90 55.33 -47.76
CA GLY A 309 -14.22 55.55 -49.04
C GLY A 309 -12.72 55.85 -48.93
N ASP A 310 -12.11 55.67 -47.76
CA ASP A 310 -10.66 55.80 -47.57
C ASP A 310 -9.91 54.55 -48.10
N ILE A 311 -9.82 54.46 -49.42
CA ILE A 311 -9.19 53.33 -50.11
C ILE A 311 -7.67 53.30 -49.87
N SER A 312 -7.01 54.46 -49.72
CA SER A 312 -5.57 54.52 -49.48
C SER A 312 -5.22 54.01 -48.08
N GLY A 313 -5.97 54.45 -47.05
CA GLY A 313 -5.83 53.97 -45.68
C GLY A 313 -6.15 52.48 -45.57
N TYR A 314 -7.22 52.01 -46.22
CA TYR A 314 -7.57 50.60 -46.28
C TYR A 314 -6.41 49.76 -46.85
N ASN A 315 -5.95 50.08 -48.07
CA ASN A 315 -4.89 49.32 -48.74
C ASN A 315 -3.56 49.34 -47.96
N LYS A 316 -3.27 50.41 -47.22
CA LYS A 316 -2.08 50.51 -46.37
C LYS A 316 -2.14 49.56 -45.16
N ASN A 317 -3.34 49.32 -44.60
CA ASN A 317 -3.51 48.52 -43.38
C ASN A 317 -3.76 47.03 -43.66
N VAL A 318 -4.27 46.65 -44.83
CA VAL A 318 -4.49 45.24 -45.21
C VAL A 318 -3.25 44.35 -44.99
N PRO A 319 -2.02 44.75 -45.38
CA PRO A 319 -0.83 43.92 -45.12
C PRO A 319 -0.56 43.67 -43.64
N VAL A 320 -0.80 44.67 -42.78
CA VAL A 320 -0.60 44.55 -41.34
C VAL A 320 -1.67 43.64 -40.72
N TYR A 321 -2.91 43.73 -41.18
CA TYR A 321 -4.00 42.82 -40.77
C TYR A 321 -3.67 41.38 -41.16
N ASN A 322 -3.30 41.16 -42.42
CA ASN A 322 -2.92 39.83 -42.91
C ASN A 322 -1.72 39.27 -42.14
N SER A 323 -0.74 40.10 -41.77
CA SER A 323 0.38 39.68 -40.93
C SER A 323 -0.08 39.18 -39.56
N LYS A 324 -1.04 39.88 -38.91
CA LYS A 324 -1.57 39.45 -37.61
C LYS A 324 -2.36 38.15 -37.72
N VAL A 325 -3.20 38.00 -38.75
CA VAL A 325 -3.93 36.76 -39.03
C VAL A 325 -2.96 35.60 -39.26
N ASN A 326 -1.87 35.82 -40.01
CA ASN A 326 -0.83 34.80 -40.19
C ASN A 326 -0.14 34.43 -38.88
N SER A 327 0.24 35.42 -38.06
CA SER A 327 0.78 35.16 -36.71
C SER A 327 -0.17 34.36 -35.84
N TYR A 328 -1.47 34.65 -35.88
CA TYR A 328 -2.50 33.92 -35.14
C TYR A 328 -2.59 32.48 -35.60
N ASN A 329 -2.66 32.25 -36.91
CA ASN A 329 -2.72 30.91 -37.47
C ASN A 329 -1.47 30.09 -37.14
N SER A 330 -0.27 30.68 -37.22
CA SER A 330 0.98 29.99 -36.88
C SER A 330 1.08 29.65 -35.39
N ARG A 331 0.65 30.56 -34.51
CA ARG A 331 0.61 30.29 -33.06
C ARG A 331 -0.45 29.25 -32.70
N SER A 332 -1.63 29.30 -33.31
CA SER A 332 -2.67 28.30 -33.11
C SER A 332 -2.20 26.89 -33.50
N GLN A 333 -1.43 26.77 -34.59
CA GLN A 333 -0.79 25.51 -34.97
C GLN A 333 0.29 25.08 -33.97
N SER A 334 1.08 26.03 -33.44
CA SER A 334 2.11 25.74 -32.44
C SER A 334 1.48 25.26 -31.13
N LEU A 335 0.42 25.94 -30.66
CA LEU A 335 -0.37 25.54 -29.50
C LEU A 335 -0.94 24.14 -29.67
N GLN A 336 -1.48 23.79 -30.84
CA GLN A 336 -1.97 22.43 -31.09
C GLN A 336 -0.87 21.39 -30.87
N SER A 337 0.36 21.65 -31.31
CA SER A 337 1.49 20.76 -31.06
C SER A 337 1.86 20.64 -29.58
N VAL A 338 1.65 21.68 -28.77
CA VAL A 338 1.86 21.64 -27.32
C VAL A 338 0.76 20.83 -26.65
N VAL A 339 -0.49 21.03 -27.04
CA VAL A 339 -1.65 20.26 -26.57
C VAL A 339 -1.49 18.77 -26.89
N ASP A 340 -1.04 18.42 -28.09
CA ASP A 340 -0.82 17.02 -28.47
C ASP A 340 0.23 16.34 -27.57
N ARG A 341 1.32 17.06 -27.24
CA ARG A 341 2.37 16.57 -26.30
C ARG A 341 1.85 16.47 -24.87
N TYR A 342 0.99 17.41 -24.45
CA TYR A 342 0.37 17.37 -23.13
C TYR A 342 -0.53 16.13 -23.00
N ASN A 343 -1.34 15.86 -24.02
CA ASN A 343 -2.20 14.67 -24.05
C ASN A 343 -1.39 13.36 -24.00
N GLU A 344 -0.30 13.25 -24.77
CA GLU A 344 0.60 12.09 -24.71
C GLU A 344 1.19 11.90 -23.31
N CYS A 345 1.58 13.01 -22.66
CA CYS A 345 2.10 12.98 -21.31
C CYS A 345 1.07 12.47 -20.30
N VAL A 346 -0.16 13.00 -20.36
CA VAL A 346 -1.27 12.59 -19.49
C VAL A 346 -1.63 11.11 -19.73
N GLU A 347 -1.63 10.66 -20.97
CA GLU A 347 -1.88 9.26 -21.32
C GLU A 347 -0.88 8.32 -20.65
N VAL A 348 0.43 8.60 -20.76
CA VAL A 348 1.47 7.78 -20.12
C VAL A 348 1.35 7.81 -18.59
N HIS A 349 1.12 8.99 -18.01
CA HIS A 349 1.00 9.15 -16.56
C HIS A 349 -0.19 8.36 -16.00
N ASN A 350 -1.36 8.51 -16.62
CA ASN A 350 -2.57 7.80 -16.20
C ASN A 350 -2.48 6.30 -16.45
N TRP A 351 -1.88 5.88 -17.57
CA TRP A 351 -1.67 4.46 -17.84
C TRP A 351 -0.84 3.78 -16.74
N ILE A 352 0.19 4.46 -16.22
CA ILE A 352 0.99 3.93 -15.11
C ILE A 352 0.14 3.77 -13.83
N LEU A 353 -0.67 4.76 -13.48
CA LEU A 353 -1.54 4.70 -12.29
C LEU A 353 -2.60 3.61 -12.40
N GLU A 354 -3.21 3.44 -13.56
CA GLU A 354 -4.32 2.50 -13.77
C GLU A 354 -3.88 1.03 -13.90
N HIS A 355 -2.57 0.75 -13.99
CA HIS A 355 -2.03 -0.60 -14.22
C HIS A 355 -0.97 -1.02 -13.18
N GLN A 356 -1.01 -0.46 -11.96
CA GLN A 356 -0.08 -0.81 -10.89
C GLN A 356 -0.13 -2.29 -10.45
N TYR A 357 -1.13 -3.06 -10.88
CA TYR A 357 -1.21 -4.52 -10.73
C TYR A 357 -0.38 -5.32 -11.78
N ASP A 358 0.28 -4.65 -12.73
CA ASP A 358 1.07 -5.28 -13.80
C ASP A 358 2.46 -4.67 -13.95
N ARG A 359 3.38 -4.97 -13.01
CA ARG A 359 4.77 -4.50 -13.10
C ARG A 359 5.40 -4.85 -14.45
N LYS A 360 5.26 -6.09 -14.93
CA LYS A 360 5.95 -6.54 -16.15
C LYS A 360 5.41 -5.83 -17.39
N GLY A 361 4.09 -5.67 -17.49
CA GLY A 361 3.46 -4.91 -18.56
C GLY A 361 3.83 -3.43 -18.51
N LEU A 362 3.80 -2.81 -17.33
CA LEU A 362 4.24 -1.43 -17.14
C LEU A 362 5.72 -1.25 -17.50
N TYR A 363 6.60 -2.15 -17.05
CA TYR A 363 8.02 -2.08 -17.36
C TYR A 363 8.28 -2.19 -18.87
N GLN A 364 7.55 -3.07 -19.56
CA GLN A 364 7.61 -3.17 -21.02
C GLN A 364 7.08 -1.90 -21.69
N TYR A 365 5.95 -1.36 -21.23
CA TYR A 365 5.37 -0.13 -21.76
C TYR A 365 6.36 1.05 -21.67
N VAL A 366 6.95 1.29 -20.49
CA VAL A 366 7.88 2.39 -20.29
C VAL A 366 9.26 2.20 -20.92
N LEU A 367 9.58 1.00 -21.44
CA LEU A 367 10.79 0.79 -22.25
C LEU A 367 10.70 1.42 -23.64
N TYR A 368 9.47 1.66 -24.13
CA TYR A 368 9.21 2.22 -25.46
C TYR A 368 8.75 3.68 -25.43
N MET A 369 8.59 4.26 -24.24
CA MET A 369 8.33 5.68 -23.99
C MET A 369 9.64 6.44 -23.75
#